data_AF-A0A9D1JHL7-F1
#
_entry.id   AF-A0A9D1JHL7-F1
#
_cell.length_a   1.000
_cell.length_b   1.000
_cell.length_c   1.000
_cell.angle_alpha   90.00
_cell.angle_beta   90.00
_cell.angle_gamma   90.00
#
_symmetry.space_group_name_H-M   'P 1'
#
loop_
_entity.id
_entity.type
_entity.pdbx_description
1 polymer ?
#
loop_
_entity_poly.entity_id
_entity_poly.type
_entity_poly.pdbx_seq_one_letter_code
_entity_poly.pdbx_strand_id
1 'polypeptide(L)'
;MKTDARVRYTKQVLKSTLLGLLEHKPINKITVKEVCEIAQINRATFYSHYADCFDLLEQIENEFISEFEKSLSYIDGLDVRQLVVAIYDIIDKNIDLCRALIFANTNQSLLHR
;
A
#
# COMPACT_ATOMS: atom_id res chain seq x y z
N MET A 1 -0.42 -24.28 -8.53
CA MET A 1 -0.30 -23.07 -9.38
C MET A 1 -1.59 -22.27 -9.57
N LYS A 2 -2.81 -22.85 -9.55
CA LYS A 2 -4.08 -22.07 -9.65
C LYS A 2 -4.43 -21.22 -8.40
N THR A 3 -4.12 -21.71 -7.20
CA THR A 3 -4.41 -21.01 -5.95
C THR A 3 -3.60 -19.73 -5.81
N ASP A 4 -2.34 -19.75 -6.23
CA ASP A 4 -1.42 -18.61 -6.16
C ASP A 4 -1.91 -17.41 -6.98
N ALA A 5 -2.33 -17.65 -8.23
CA ALA A 5 -2.87 -16.60 -9.09
C ALA A 5 -4.15 -15.96 -8.52
N ARG A 6 -5.03 -16.76 -7.90
CA ARG A 6 -6.24 -16.26 -7.25
C ARG A 6 -5.92 -15.41 -6.03
N VAL A 7 -4.96 -15.84 -5.21
CA VAL A 7 -4.50 -15.07 -4.04
C VAL A 7 -3.91 -13.73 -4.48
N ARG A 8 -3.03 -13.74 -5.49
CA ARG A 8 -2.45 -12.51 -6.06
C ARG A 8 -3.52 -11.55 -6.56
N TYR A 9 -4.49 -12.04 -7.33
CA TYR A 9 -5.60 -11.23 -7.82
C TYR A 9 -6.40 -10.61 -6.68
N THR A 10 -6.78 -11.42 -5.67
CA THR A 10 -7.51 -10.94 -4.50
C THR A 10 -6.76 -9.82 -3.78
N LYS A 11 -5.46 -10.03 -3.48
CA LYS A 11 -4.63 -9.01 -2.82
C LYS A 11 -4.56 -7.73 -3.64
N GLN A 12 -4.36 -7.83 -4.96
CA GLN A 12 -4.26 -6.67 -5.85
C GLN A 12 -5.57 -5.86 -5.90
N VAL A 13 -6.71 -6.53 -6.01
CA VAL A 13 -8.02 -5.87 -6.04
C VAL A 13 -8.35 -5.21 -4.70
N LEU A 14 -8.06 -5.87 -3.58
CA LEU A 14 -8.27 -5.31 -2.24
C LEU A 14 -7.38 -4.07 -1.99
N LYS A 15 -6.10 -4.15 -2.37
CA LYS A 15 -5.15 -3.02 -2.32
C LYS A 15 -5.64 -1.82 -3.12
N SER A 16 -5.98 -2.04 -4.40
CA SER A 16 -6.44 -0.97 -5.28
C SER A 16 -7.73 -0.31 -4.77
N THR A 17 -8.64 -1.13 -4.23
CA THR A 17 -9.91 -0.66 -3.65
C THR A 17 -9.68 0.20 -2.41
N LEU A 18 -8.82 -0.23 -1.49
CA LEU A 18 -8.52 0.53 -0.28
C LEU A 18 -7.86 1.87 -0.62
N LEU A 19 -6.88 1.88 -1.55
CA LEU A 19 -6.21 3.10 -1.97
C LEU A 19 -7.18 4.11 -2.59
N GLY A 20 -8.07 3.67 -3.49
CA GLY A 20 -9.09 4.56 -4.06
C GLY A 20 -10.07 5.10 -3.01
N LEU A 21 -10.39 4.33 -1.97
CA LEU A 21 -11.21 4.83 -0.86
C LEU A 21 -10.47 5.88 -0.02
N LEU A 22 -9.16 5.71 0.18
CA LEU A 22 -8.31 6.64 0.94
C LEU A 22 -8.18 8.01 0.27
N GLU A 23 -8.35 8.10 -1.05
CA GLU A 23 -8.40 9.38 -1.76
C GLU A 23 -9.62 10.24 -1.36
N HIS A 24 -10.67 9.63 -0.82
CA HIS A 24 -11.93 10.30 -0.53
C HIS A 24 -12.24 10.43 0.97
N LYS A 25 -11.66 9.56 1.81
CA LYS A 25 -11.93 9.56 3.26
C LYS A 25 -10.80 8.91 4.06
N PRO A 26 -10.62 9.31 5.33
CA PRO A 26 -9.59 8.74 6.19
C PRO A 26 -9.86 7.27 6.54
N ILE A 27 -8.78 6.53 6.84
CA ILE A 27 -8.81 5.08 7.12
C ILE A 27 -9.83 4.69 8.20
N ASN A 28 -10.01 5.51 9.24
CA ASN A 28 -10.95 5.26 10.33
C ASN A 28 -12.43 5.36 9.93
N LYS A 29 -12.74 5.81 8.71
CA LYS A 29 -14.09 5.85 8.12
C LYS A 29 -14.31 4.76 7.07
N ILE A 30 -13.28 3.99 6.74
CA ILE A 30 -13.35 2.89 5.77
C ILE A 30 -13.70 1.60 6.51
N THR A 31 -14.62 0.81 5.97
CA THR A 31 -15.05 -0.45 6.59
C THR A 31 -14.74 -1.64 5.70
N VAL A 32 -14.50 -2.80 6.31
CA VAL A 32 -14.29 -4.07 5.58
C VAL A 32 -15.47 -4.37 4.65
N LYS A 33 -16.70 -4.05 5.10
CA LYS A 33 -17.92 -4.19 4.29
C LYS A 33 -17.80 -3.44 2.97
N GLU A 34 -17.47 -2.16 3.04
CA GLU A 34 -17.38 -1.29 1.89
C GLU A 34 -16.26 -1.69 0.93
N VAL A 35 -15.08 -2.02 1.48
CA VAL A 35 -13.94 -2.53 0.69
C VAL A 35 -14.36 -3.80 -0.06
N CYS A 36 -15.00 -4.75 0.62
CA CYS A 36 -15.48 -6.00 0.01
C CYS A 36 -16.54 -5.78 -1.07
N GLU A 37 -17.47 -4.85 -0.85
CA GLU A 37 -18.54 -4.52 -1.80
C GLU A 37 -17.98 -3.90 -3.09
N ILE A 38 -17.03 -2.97 -2.99
CA ILE A 38 -16.39 -2.35 -4.16
C ILE A 38 -15.46 -3.36 -4.87
N ALA A 39 -14.68 -4.10 -4.11
CA ALA A 39 -13.74 -5.11 -4.62
C ALA A 39 -14.44 -6.33 -5.25
N GLN A 40 -15.75 -6.52 -5.02
CA GLN A 40 -16.49 -7.73 -5.38
C GLN A 40 -15.86 -9.01 -4.78
N ILE A 41 -15.43 -8.92 -3.52
CA ILE A 41 -14.79 -10.01 -2.77
C ILE A 41 -15.65 -10.37 -1.56
N ASN A 42 -15.77 -11.66 -1.25
CA ASN A 42 -16.47 -12.11 -0.05
C ASN A 42 -15.68 -11.69 1.21
N ARG A 43 -16.38 -11.22 2.25
CA ARG A 43 -15.77 -10.90 3.55
C ARG A 43 -14.96 -12.06 4.14
N ALA A 44 -15.41 -13.30 3.99
CA ALA A 44 -14.65 -14.47 4.45
C ALA A 44 -13.29 -14.57 3.73
N THR A 45 -13.23 -14.19 2.45
CA THR A 45 -11.98 -14.12 1.68
C THR A 45 -11.12 -12.94 2.14
N PHE A 46 -11.70 -11.78 2.43
CA PHE A 46 -10.96 -10.66 3.06
C PHE A 46 -10.30 -11.12 4.37
N TYR A 47 -11.09 -11.70 5.27
CA TYR A 47 -10.61 -12.15 6.59
C TYR A 47 -9.62 -13.33 6.53
N SER A 48 -9.52 -14.01 5.38
CA SER A 48 -8.46 -15.01 5.16
C SER A 48 -7.09 -14.40 4.86
N HIS A 49 -7.04 -13.10 4.58
CA HIS A 49 -5.82 -12.37 4.24
C HIS A 49 -5.51 -11.23 5.21
N TYR A 50 -6.52 -10.60 5.80
CA TYR A 50 -6.39 -9.39 6.60
C TYR A 50 -7.36 -9.40 7.79
N ALA A 51 -6.91 -8.95 8.96
CA ALA A 51 -7.74 -8.81 10.15
C ALA A 51 -8.79 -7.70 10.00
N ASP A 52 -8.39 -6.56 9.45
CA ASP A 52 -9.24 -5.40 9.19
C ASP A 52 -8.62 -4.48 8.10
N CYS A 53 -9.17 -3.26 7.95
CA CYS A 53 -8.66 -2.29 6.97
C CYS A 53 -7.31 -1.68 7.36
N PHE A 54 -6.96 -1.64 8.65
CA PHE A 54 -5.65 -1.15 9.11
C PHE A 54 -4.56 -2.18 8.81
N ASP A 55 -4.82 -3.47 9.03
CA ASP A 55 -3.90 -4.55 8.66
C ASP A 55 -3.65 -4.59 7.13
N LEU A 56 -4.70 -4.39 6.33
CA LEU A 56 -4.54 -4.24 4.88
C LEU A 56 -3.67 -3.02 4.53
N LEU A 57 -3.87 -1.88 5.19
CA LEU A 57 -3.07 -0.68 4.97
C LEU A 57 -1.59 -0.90 5.35
N GLU A 58 -1.34 -1.50 6.51
CA GLU A 58 0.01 -1.82 7.00
C GLU A 58 0.73 -2.77 6.02
N GLN A 59 0.04 -3.78 5.48
CA GLN A 59 0.63 -4.66 4.46
C GLN A 59 1.02 -3.88 3.19
N ILE A 60 0.19 -2.92 2.77
CA ILE A 60 0.48 -2.05 1.62
C ILE A 60 1.70 -1.18 1.88
N GLU A 61 1.80 -0.57 3.07
CA GLU A 61 2.94 0.24 3.50
C GLU A 61 4.23 -0.60 3.54
N ASN A 62 4.17 -1.79 4.12
CA ASN A 62 5.32 -2.70 4.20
C ASN A 62 5.80 -3.18 2.83
N GLU A 63 4.87 -3.48 1.91
CA GLU A 63 5.22 -3.80 0.51
C GLU A 63 5.94 -2.62 -0.16
N PHE A 64 5.42 -1.41 0.01
CA PHE A 64 6.02 -0.20 -0.55
C PHE A 64 7.43 0.07 0.02
N ILE A 65 7.59 -0.04 1.34
CA ILE A 65 8.91 0.12 2.00
C ILE A 65 9.88 -0.96 1.50
N SER A 66 9.44 -2.21 1.36
CA SER A 66 10.32 -3.28 0.86
C SER A 66 10.76 -3.05 -0.58
N GLU A 67 9.88 -2.53 -1.45
CA GLU A 67 10.23 -2.14 -2.82
C GLU A 67 11.20 -0.95 -2.84
N PHE A 68 11.02 0.00 -1.92
CA PHE A 68 11.91 1.12 -1.72
C PHE A 68 13.31 0.65 -1.28
N GLU A 69 13.41 -0.16 -0.23
CA GLU A 69 14.68 -0.72 0.25
C GLU A 69 15.42 -1.52 -0.82
N LYS A 70 14.70 -2.34 -1.61
CA LYS A 70 15.30 -3.06 -2.74
C LYS A 70 15.87 -2.11 -3.77
N SER A 71 15.14 -1.06 -4.12
CA SER A 71 15.60 -0.05 -5.08
C SER A 71 16.87 0.66 -4.59
N LEU A 72 17.00 0.86 -3.27
CA LEU A 72 18.20 1.41 -2.65
C LEU A 72 19.37 0.42 -2.55
N SER A 73 19.11 -0.88 -2.42
CA SER A 73 20.17 -1.90 -2.31
C SER A 73 21.03 -2.05 -3.56
N TYR A 74 20.59 -1.51 -4.71
CA TYR A 74 21.36 -1.46 -5.96
C TYR A 74 22.27 -0.24 -6.06
N ILE A 75 22.23 0.68 -5.08
CA ILE A 75 23.04 1.88 -5.03
C ILE A 75 24.30 1.58 -4.22
N ASP A 76 25.34 1.11 -4.90
CA ASP A 76 26.62 0.78 -4.28
C ASP A 76 27.43 2.08 -4.06
N GLY A 77 27.60 2.48 -2.80
CA GLY A 77 28.20 3.76 -2.41
C GLY A 77 27.24 4.94 -2.60
N LEU A 78 26.96 5.68 -1.52
CA LEU A 78 26.00 6.80 -1.46
C LEU A 78 26.35 7.96 -2.43
N ASP A 79 26.06 7.81 -3.71
CA ASP A 79 25.88 8.93 -4.63
C ASP A 79 24.49 9.52 -4.39
N VAL A 80 24.47 10.70 -3.77
CA VAL A 80 23.25 11.46 -3.49
C VAL A 80 22.41 11.67 -4.76
N ARG A 81 23.03 11.76 -5.95
CA ARG A 81 22.28 11.87 -7.20
C ARG A 81 21.52 10.59 -7.52
N GLN A 82 22.12 9.42 -7.34
CA GLN A 82 21.44 8.13 -7.57
C GLN A 82 20.31 7.92 -6.58
N LEU A 83 20.49 8.35 -5.33
CA LEU A 83 19.43 8.35 -4.33
C LEU A 83 18.26 9.26 -4.74
N VAL A 84 18.54 10.48 -5.18
CA VAL A 84 17.49 11.43 -5.65
C VAL A 84 16.73 10.87 -6.85
N VAL A 85 17.44 10.26 -7.81
CA VAL A 85 16.81 9.61 -8.98
C VAL A 85 15.94 8.43 -8.54
N ALA A 86 16.42 7.56 -7.64
CA ALA A 86 15.65 6.43 -7.13
C ALA A 86 14.38 6.89 -6.39
N ILE A 87 14.48 7.92 -5.55
CA ILE A 87 13.33 8.51 -4.85
C ILE A 87 12.33 9.08 -5.87
N TYR A 88 12.80 9.83 -6.87
CA TYR A 88 11.94 10.38 -7.91
C TYR A 88 11.20 9.28 -8.68
N ASP A 89 11.91 8.24 -9.12
CA ASP A 89 11.33 7.10 -9.83
C ASP A 89 10.25 6.39 -9.01
N ILE A 90 10.46 6.24 -7.70
CA ILE A 90 9.52 5.57 -6.81
C ILE A 90 8.26 6.43 -6.60
N ILE A 91 8.43 7.74 -6.43
CA ILE A 91 7.32 8.69 -6.32
C ILE A 91 6.52 8.72 -7.62
N ASP A 92 7.18 8.79 -8.76
CA ASP A 92 6.52 8.87 -10.07
C ASP A 92 5.73 7.59 -10.39
N LYS A 93 6.32 6.41 -10.12
CA LYS A 93 5.66 5.11 -10.34
C LYS A 93 4.51 4.82 -9.38
N ASN A 94 4.48 5.47 -8.21
CA ASN A 94 3.52 5.19 -7.15
C ASN A 94 2.77 6.45 -6.69
N ILE A 95 2.57 7.43 -7.57
CA ILE A 95 2.11 8.77 -7.17
C ILE A 95 0.78 8.76 -6.39
N ASP A 96 -0.16 7.91 -6.77
CA ASP A 96 -1.46 7.77 -6.07
C ASP A 96 -1.28 7.15 -4.68
N LEU A 97 -0.38 6.17 -4.59
CA LEU A 97 -0.03 5.47 -3.36
C LEU A 97 0.73 6.42 -2.40
N CYS A 98 1.70 7.17 -2.91
CA CYS A 98 2.40 8.22 -2.18
C CYS A 98 1.45 9.33 -1.74
N ARG A 99 0.49 9.73 -2.58
CA ARG A 99 -0.55 10.71 -2.22
C ARG A 99 -1.42 10.20 -1.06
N ALA A 100 -1.90 8.96 -1.14
CA ALA A 100 -2.75 8.37 -0.12
C ALA A 100 -2.00 8.14 1.21
N LEU A 101 -0.75 7.67 1.17
CA LEU A 101 0.00 7.32 2.38
C LEU A 101 0.73 8.51 3.01
N ILE A 102 1.42 9.33 2.21
CA ILE A 102 2.30 10.41 2.72
C ILE A 102 1.50 11.67 3.05
N PHE A 103 0.45 11.96 2.26
CA PHE A 103 -0.27 13.24 2.36
C PHE A 103 -1.69 13.12 2.93
N ALA A 104 -2.38 12.00 2.80
CA ALA A 104 -3.72 11.83 3.40
C ALA A 104 -3.69 11.33 4.85
N ASN A 105 -2.53 10.89 5.35
CA ASN A 105 -2.36 10.28 6.66
C ASN A 105 -1.32 11.01 7.53
N THR A 106 -1.40 12.36 7.60
CA THR A 106 -0.72 13.13 8.66
C THR A 106 -1.36 12.83 10.03
N ASN A 107 -1.25 11.60 10.50
CA ASN A 107 -1.17 11.28 11.91
C ASN A 107 0.31 11.17 12.28
N GLN A 108 0.65 11.81 13.40
CA GLN A 108 1.99 12.18 13.87
C GLN A 108 2.95 11.02 14.19
N SER A 109 2.74 9.79 13.74
CA SER A 109 3.58 8.65 14.12
C SER A 109 4.80 8.42 13.22
N LEU A 110 4.81 8.93 11.99
CA LEU A 110 5.96 8.76 11.07
C LEU A 110 7.21 9.58 11.46
N LEU A 111 7.09 10.51 12.42
CA LEU A 111 8.18 11.36 12.89
C LEU A 111 8.65 11.05 14.33
N HIS A 112 8.11 9.99 14.95
CA HIS A 112 8.57 9.51 16.25
C HIS A 112 9.41 8.24 16.08
N ARG A 113 10.66 8.42 15.65
CA ARG A 113 11.77 7.55 16.02
C ARG A 113 12.86 8.39 16.65
#